data_AF-A0A925Y766-F1
#
_entry.id   AF-A0A925Y766-F1
#
_cell.length_a   1.000
_cell.length_b   1.000
_cell.length_c   1.000
_cell.angle_alpha   90.00
_cell.angle_beta   90.00
_cell.angle_gamma   90.00
#
_symmetry.space_group_name_H-M   'P 1'
#
loop_
_entity.id
_entity.type
_entity.pdbx_description
1 polymer ?
#
loop_
_entity_poly.entity_id
_entity_poly.type
_entity_poly.pdbx_seq_one_letter_code
_entity_poly.pdbx_strand_id
1 'polypeptide(L)'
;MEILTQILQEHFTWGLLLGLLIAGFIWKSGFSARRAIFRDYKRLQSELKELQSHLNTQLKINASGNETLLAELASLKQQNETLRLNNAALQQKPGKAEQRLLQIYEVAIRNMREQAPGFAPAWEKALRQGESEVEAADSGLKKLMRMVIP
;
A
#
# COMPACT_ATOMS: atom_id res chain seq x y z
N MET A 1 81.55 28.89 -15.08
CA MET A 1 80.67 29.87 -15.75
C MET A 1 80.86 29.88 -17.26
N GLU A 2 82.08 29.67 -17.79
CA GLU A 2 82.35 29.72 -19.24
C GLU A 2 81.82 28.52 -20.06
N ILE A 3 81.76 27.32 -19.47
CA ILE A 3 81.24 26.11 -20.14
C ILE A 3 79.72 26.23 -20.39
N LEU A 4 79.00 26.85 -19.45
CA LEU A 4 77.56 27.10 -19.60
C LEU A 4 77.27 28.14 -20.68
N THR A 5 78.13 29.14 -20.84
CA THR A 5 77.99 30.17 -21.89
C THR A 5 78.32 29.65 -23.29
N GLN A 6 79.29 28.73 -23.43
CA GLN A 6 79.58 28.06 -24.70
C GLN A 6 78.45 27.14 -25.15
N ILE A 7 77.87 26.37 -24.22
CA ILE A 7 76.74 25.48 -24.52
C ILE A 7 75.49 26.27 -24.91
N LEU A 8 75.26 27.46 -24.35
CA LEU A 8 74.13 28.34 -24.70
C LEU A 8 74.24 29.03 -26.08
N GLN A 9 75.43 29.05 -26.68
CA GLN A 9 75.67 29.68 -27.99
C GLN A 9 75.40 28.75 -29.18
N GLU A 10 75.30 27.44 -28.94
CA GLU A 10 74.98 26.46 -29.97
C GLU A 10 73.51 26.53 -30.39
N HIS A 11 73.22 26.56 -31.70
CA HIS A 11 71.84 26.61 -32.22
C HIS A 11 70.97 25.44 -31.74
N PHE A 12 71.60 24.31 -31.39
CA PHE A 12 70.94 23.12 -30.86
C PHE A 12 70.31 23.34 -29.48
N THR A 13 70.95 24.11 -28.59
CA THR A 13 70.45 24.28 -27.21
C THR A 13 69.21 25.17 -27.16
N TRP A 14 69.11 26.14 -28.08
CA TRP A 14 67.89 26.91 -28.29
C TRP A 14 66.72 26.04 -28.76
N GLY A 15 66.96 25.10 -29.69
CA GLY A 15 65.95 24.13 -30.13
C GLY A 15 65.48 23.20 -29.01
N LEU A 16 66.42 22.69 -28.19
CA LEU A 16 66.12 21.83 -27.06
C LEU A 16 65.33 22.56 -25.96
N LEU A 17 65.68 23.81 -25.67
CA LEU A 17 64.96 24.64 -24.70
C LEU A 17 63.54 24.93 -25.16
N LEU A 18 63.34 25.26 -26.44
CA LEU A 18 62.01 25.48 -27.03
C LEU A 18 61.15 24.19 -26.98
N GLY A 19 61.73 23.04 -27.34
CA GLY A 19 61.06 21.75 -27.28
C GLY A 19 60.66 21.36 -25.85
N LEU A 20 61.53 21.60 -24.87
CA LEU A 20 61.26 21.34 -23.46
C LEU A 20 60.17 22.27 -22.91
N LEU A 21 60.11 23.52 -23.37
CA LEU A 21 59.05 24.46 -23.00
C LEU A 21 57.68 23.97 -23.51
N ILE A 22 57.60 23.55 -24.77
CA ILE A 22 56.37 22.99 -25.38
C ILE A 22 55.96 21.71 -24.65
N ALA A 23 56.89 20.80 -24.37
CA ALA A 23 56.62 19.57 -23.64
C ALA A 23 56.11 19.85 -22.21
N GLY A 24 56.69 20.82 -21.50
CA GLY A 24 56.25 21.25 -20.18
C GLY A 24 54.83 21.85 -20.20
N PHE A 25 54.49 22.61 -21.23
CA PHE A 25 53.16 23.20 -21.39
C PHE A 25 52.09 22.12 -21.63
N ILE A 26 52.39 21.14 -22.51
CA ILE A 26 51.51 20.00 -22.79
C ILE A 26 51.35 19.10 -21.56
N TRP A 27 52.42 18.88 -20.79
CA TRP A 27 52.34 18.13 -19.55
C TRP A 27 51.44 18.84 -18.55
N LYS A 28 51.63 20.14 -18.33
CA LYS A 28 50.84 20.91 -17.36
C LYS A 28 49.36 20.92 -17.73
N SER A 29 49.03 21.10 -19.00
CA SER A 29 47.64 21.07 -19.48
C SER A 29 47.03 19.67 -19.38
N GLY A 30 47.76 18.62 -19.80
CA GLY A 30 47.32 17.23 -19.70
C GLY A 30 47.14 16.75 -18.26
N PHE A 31 48.02 17.17 -17.34
CA PHE A 31 47.93 16.84 -15.92
C PHE A 31 46.77 17.58 -15.23
N SER A 32 46.45 18.80 -15.66
CA SER A 32 45.27 19.53 -15.20
C SER A 32 43.97 18.84 -15.65
N ALA A 33 43.88 18.49 -16.94
CA ALA A 33 42.71 17.81 -17.51
C ALA A 33 42.48 16.44 -16.85
N ARG A 34 43.54 15.64 -16.65
CA ARG A 34 43.44 14.34 -15.97
C ARG A 34 42.95 14.47 -14.52
N ARG A 35 43.38 15.51 -13.79
CA ARG A 35 42.90 15.76 -12.43
C ARG A 35 41.44 16.22 -12.38
N ALA A 36 40.97 16.97 -13.37
CA ALA A 36 39.55 17.31 -13.48
C ALA A 36 38.70 16.05 -13.69
N ILE A 37 39.05 15.23 -14.68
CA ILE A 37 38.35 13.98 -14.99
C ILE A 37 38.33 13.03 -13.79
N PHE A 38 39.44 12.90 -13.06
CA PHE A 38 39.50 12.04 -11.87
C PHE A 38 38.56 12.52 -10.76
N ARG A 39 38.44 13.84 -10.55
CA ARG A 39 37.50 14.40 -9.57
C ARG A 39 36.05 14.14 -9.97
N ASP A 40 35.73 14.35 -11.24
CA ASP A 40 34.38 14.13 -11.76
C ASP A 40 34.00 12.64 -11.67
N TYR A 41 34.93 11.75 -12.02
CA TYR A 41 34.73 10.31 -11.86
C TYR A 41 34.47 9.92 -10.41
N LYS A 42 35.25 10.44 -9.47
CA LYS A 42 35.07 10.18 -8.04
C LYS A 42 33.71 10.69 -7.53
N ARG A 43 33.29 11.86 -8.00
CA ARG A 43 31.98 12.44 -7.68
C ARG A 43 30.83 11.59 -8.23
N LEU A 44 30.93 11.16 -9.48
CA LEU A 44 29.93 10.28 -10.09
C LEU A 44 29.83 8.94 -9.35
N GLN A 45 30.97 8.36 -8.95
CA GLN A 45 30.97 7.14 -8.16
C GLN A 45 30.30 7.33 -6.79
N SER A 46 30.52 8.46 -6.11
CA SER A 46 29.82 8.73 -4.85
C SER A 46 28.32 8.90 -5.06
N GLU A 47 27.91 9.64 -6.10
CA GLU A 47 26.49 9.82 -6.43
C GLU A 47 25.81 8.48 -6.77
N LEU A 48 26.46 7.61 -7.54
CA LEU A 48 25.97 6.25 -7.81
C LEU A 48 25.83 5.42 -6.54
N LYS A 49 26.80 5.49 -5.64
CA LYS A 49 26.76 4.75 -4.36
C LYS A 49 25.61 5.25 -3.47
N GLU A 50 25.41 6.55 -3.40
CA GLU A 50 24.31 7.17 -2.66
C GLU A 50 22.95 6.77 -3.25
N LEU A 51 22.80 6.84 -4.57
CA LEU A 51 21.57 6.39 -5.27
C LEU A 51 21.28 4.91 -5.02
N GLN A 52 22.29 4.05 -5.11
CA GLN A 52 22.14 2.61 -4.82
C GLN A 52 21.73 2.38 -3.36
N SER A 53 22.30 3.13 -2.42
CA SER A 53 21.91 3.07 -1.00
C SER A 53 20.46 3.52 -0.78
N HIS A 54 20.05 4.62 -1.42
CA HIS A 54 18.68 5.11 -1.35
C HIS A 54 17.68 4.12 -1.97
N LEU A 55 18.01 3.53 -3.13
CA LEU A 55 17.18 2.51 -3.77
C LEU A 55 17.02 1.29 -2.87
N ASN A 56 18.10 0.77 -2.31
CA ASN A 56 18.05 -0.37 -1.38
C ASN A 56 17.19 -0.08 -0.15
N THR A 57 17.31 1.14 0.40
CA THR A 57 16.49 1.58 1.53
C THR A 57 15.01 1.65 1.14
N GLN A 58 14.68 2.24 -0.02
CA GLN A 58 13.30 2.32 -0.50
C GLN A 58 12.71 0.95 -0.79
N LEU A 59 13.47 0.05 -1.41
CA LEU A 59 13.03 -1.33 -1.66
C LEU A 59 12.76 -2.06 -0.35
N LYS A 60 13.64 -1.90 0.65
CA LYS A 60 13.44 -2.50 1.98
C LYS A 60 12.20 -1.94 2.68
N ILE A 61 11.99 -0.63 2.64
CA ILE A 61 10.79 0.02 3.20
C ILE A 61 9.53 -0.46 2.49
N ASN A 62 9.54 -0.51 1.16
CA ASN A 62 8.40 -0.95 0.37
C ASN A 62 8.09 -2.43 0.61
N ALA A 63 9.10 -3.30 0.63
CA ALA A 63 8.92 -4.71 0.97
C ALA A 63 8.31 -4.88 2.38
N SER A 64 8.84 -4.18 3.38
CA SER A 64 8.31 -4.22 4.75
C SER A 64 6.88 -3.68 4.83
N GLY A 65 6.57 -2.57 4.16
CA GLY A 65 5.21 -2.02 4.11
C GLY A 65 4.23 -2.94 3.38
N ASN A 66 4.67 -3.61 2.32
CA ASN A 66 3.87 -4.57 1.59
C ASN A 66 3.59 -5.83 2.44
N GLU A 67 4.58 -6.32 3.19
CA GLU A 67 4.38 -7.41 4.15
C GLU A 67 3.34 -7.07 5.22
N THR A 68 3.38 -5.85 5.78
CA THR A 68 2.37 -5.40 6.75
C THR A 68 0.98 -5.33 6.13
N LEU A 69 0.85 -4.82 4.90
CA LEU A 69 -0.44 -4.76 4.20
C LEU A 69 -0.99 -6.16 3.90
N LEU A 70 -0.13 -7.10 3.50
CA LEU A 70 -0.54 -8.50 3.28
C LEU A 70 -0.99 -9.17 4.58
N ALA A 71 -0.30 -8.91 5.70
CA ALA A 71 -0.68 -9.43 7.01
C ALA A 71 -2.03 -8.86 7.49
N GLU A 72 -2.25 -7.55 7.33
CA GLU A 72 -3.53 -6.92 7.64
C GLU A 72 -4.67 -7.47 6.78
N LEU A 73 -4.44 -7.64 5.47
CA LEU A 73 -5.42 -8.23 4.55
C LEU A 73 -5.79 -9.65 4.98
N ALA A 74 -4.79 -10.48 5.35
CA ALA A 74 -5.03 -11.82 5.85
C ALA A 74 -5.84 -11.81 7.16
N SER A 75 -5.49 -10.94 8.10
CA SER A 75 -6.23 -10.76 9.36
C SER A 75 -7.67 -10.32 9.12
N LEU A 76 -7.91 -9.34 8.25
CA LEU A 76 -9.24 -8.85 7.92
C LEU A 76 -10.09 -9.93 7.24
N LYS A 77 -9.52 -10.72 6.34
CA LYS A 77 -10.21 -11.88 5.74
C LYS A 77 -10.63 -12.89 6.80
N GLN A 78 -9.73 -13.21 7.72
CA GLN A 78 -10.04 -14.14 8.81
C GLN A 78 -11.13 -13.59 9.73
N GLN A 79 -11.06 -12.30 10.10
CA GLN A 79 -12.10 -11.64 10.90
C GLN A 79 -13.44 -11.61 10.17
N ASN A 80 -13.44 -11.35 8.85
CA ASN A 80 -14.65 -11.34 8.06
C ASN A 80 -15.33 -12.72 8.02
N GLU A 81 -14.57 -13.79 7.77
CA GLU A 81 -15.12 -15.16 7.85
C GLU A 81 -15.61 -15.51 9.25
N THR A 82 -14.86 -15.10 10.29
CA THR A 82 -15.29 -15.31 11.68
C THR A 82 -16.61 -14.59 11.97
N LEU A 83 -16.75 -13.34 11.54
CA LEU A 83 -18.00 -12.59 11.68
C LEU A 83 -19.13 -13.22 10.87
N ARG A 84 -18.86 -13.72 9.67
CA ARG A 84 -19.84 -14.43 8.84
C ARG A 84 -20.35 -15.69 9.52
N LEU A 85 -19.44 -16.50 10.07
CA LEU A 85 -19.76 -17.70 10.84
C LEU A 85 -20.53 -17.37 12.12
N ASN A 86 -20.11 -16.33 12.86
CA ASN A 86 -20.81 -15.87 14.06
C ASN A 86 -22.23 -15.38 13.74
N ASN A 87 -22.40 -14.62 12.66
CA ASN A 87 -23.71 -14.16 12.23
C ASN A 87 -24.62 -15.34 11.86
N ALA A 88 -24.11 -16.31 11.10
CA ALA A 88 -24.84 -17.53 10.79
C ALA A 88 -25.19 -18.35 12.04
N ALA A 89 -24.27 -18.43 13.01
CA ALA A 89 -24.50 -19.13 14.27
C ALA A 89 -25.57 -18.45 15.14
N LEU A 90 -25.58 -17.10 15.18
CA LEU A 90 -26.60 -16.32 15.88
C LEU A 90 -27.98 -16.51 15.24
N GLN A 91 -28.06 -16.55 13.91
CA GLN A 91 -29.32 -16.84 13.21
C GLN A 91 -29.85 -18.26 13.51
N GLN A 92 -28.97 -19.26 13.62
CA GLN A 92 -29.38 -20.65 13.89
C GLN A 92 -29.73 -20.92 15.36
N LYS A 93 -29.10 -20.20 16.31
CA LYS A 93 -29.32 -20.36 17.75
C LYS A 93 -29.74 -19.02 18.36
N PRO A 94 -31.00 -18.60 18.15
CA PRO A 94 -31.54 -17.45 18.86
C PRO A 94 -31.37 -17.67 20.38
N GLY A 95 -31.01 -16.60 21.09
CA GLY A 95 -30.66 -16.69 22.50
C GLY A 95 -31.82 -17.21 23.36
N LYS A 96 -31.53 -17.76 24.56
CA LYS A 96 -32.58 -18.21 25.50
C LYS A 96 -33.59 -17.10 25.83
N ALA A 97 -33.18 -15.83 25.77
CA ALA A 97 -34.05 -14.68 25.99
C ALA A 97 -35.07 -14.50 24.85
N GLU A 98 -34.64 -14.66 23.59
CA GLU A 98 -35.51 -14.57 22.41
C GLU A 98 -36.49 -15.74 22.36
N GLN A 99 -36.02 -16.95 22.68
CA GLN A 99 -36.90 -18.13 22.79
C GLN A 99 -37.96 -17.94 23.87
N ARG A 100 -37.58 -17.40 25.04
CA ARG A 100 -38.53 -17.09 26.12
C ARG A 100 -39.54 -16.03 25.69
N LEU A 101 -39.09 -14.98 25.01
CA LEU A 101 -39.96 -13.93 24.50
C LEU A 101 -40.97 -14.48 23.47
N LEU A 102 -40.52 -15.35 22.56
CA LEU A 102 -41.39 -16.03 21.60
C LEU A 102 -42.48 -16.85 22.32
N GLN A 103 -42.11 -17.58 23.37
CA GLN A 103 -43.06 -18.35 24.16
C GLN A 103 -44.08 -17.46 24.90
N ILE A 104 -43.65 -16.30 25.41
CA ILE A 104 -44.56 -15.31 26.02
C ILE A 104 -45.54 -14.78 24.96
N TYR A 105 -45.06 -14.44 23.77
CA TYR A 105 -45.93 -13.99 22.68
C TYR A 105 -46.93 -15.06 22.25
N GLU A 106 -46.51 -16.33 22.12
CA GLU A 106 -47.40 -17.43 21.75
C GLU A 106 -48.54 -17.61 22.77
N VAL A 107 -48.22 -17.54 24.07
CA VAL A 107 -49.23 -17.59 25.14
C VAL A 107 -50.19 -16.39 25.07
N ALA A 108 -49.65 -15.18 24.86
CA ALA A 108 -50.47 -13.98 24.72
C ALA A 108 -51.41 -14.06 23.50
N ILE A 109 -50.91 -14.52 22.35
CA ILE A 109 -51.69 -14.68 21.11
C ILE A 109 -52.79 -15.73 21.30
N ARG A 110 -52.50 -16.86 21.96
CA ARG A 110 -53.52 -17.87 22.30
C ARG A 110 -54.65 -17.27 23.14
N ASN A 111 -54.30 -16.56 24.21
CA ASN A 111 -55.29 -15.90 25.06
C ASN A 111 -56.14 -14.88 24.27
N MET A 112 -55.51 -14.11 23.38
CA MET A 112 -56.23 -13.14 22.53
C MET A 112 -57.17 -13.83 21.52
N ARG A 113 -56.78 -14.98 20.96
CA ARG A 113 -57.67 -15.77 20.07
C ARG A 113 -58.91 -16.29 20.79
N GLU A 114 -58.79 -16.63 22.06
CA GLU A 114 -59.90 -17.12 22.88
C GLU A 114 -60.83 -16.00 23.34
N GLN A 115 -60.29 -14.82 23.61
CA GLN A 115 -61.03 -13.70 24.23
C GLN A 115 -61.61 -12.70 23.23
N ALA A 116 -61.07 -12.60 22.00
CA ALA A 116 -61.45 -11.55 21.04
C ALA A 116 -62.05 -12.11 19.73
N PRO A 117 -63.35 -11.87 19.45
CA PRO A 117 -63.97 -12.22 18.17
C PRO A 117 -63.28 -11.50 17.00
N GLY A 118 -62.94 -12.24 15.94
CA GLY A 118 -62.32 -11.68 14.73
C GLY A 118 -60.80 -11.41 14.83
N PHE A 119 -60.18 -11.63 15.99
CA PHE A 119 -58.73 -11.50 16.15
C PHE A 119 -57.95 -12.53 15.32
N ALA A 120 -58.39 -13.80 15.32
CA ALA A 120 -57.71 -14.88 14.60
C ALA A 120 -57.48 -14.60 13.09
N PRO A 121 -58.49 -14.21 12.28
CA PRO A 121 -58.26 -13.91 10.86
C PRO A 121 -57.42 -12.64 10.62
N ALA A 122 -57.53 -11.62 11.49
CA ALA A 122 -56.71 -10.41 11.38
C ALA A 122 -55.23 -10.69 11.69
N TRP A 123 -54.97 -11.50 12.72
CA TRP A 123 -53.63 -11.97 13.08
C TRP A 123 -52.99 -12.79 11.96
N GLU A 124 -53.72 -13.76 11.39
CA GLU A 124 -53.19 -14.61 10.33
C GLU A 124 -52.84 -13.81 9.06
N LYS A 125 -53.65 -12.80 8.73
CA LYS A 125 -53.33 -11.86 7.64
C LYS A 125 -52.07 -11.05 7.94
N ALA A 126 -51.94 -10.53 9.16
CA ALA A 126 -50.75 -9.77 9.58
C ALA A 126 -49.49 -10.65 9.58
N LEU A 127 -49.61 -11.91 9.97
CA LEU A 127 -48.51 -12.88 9.96
C LEU A 127 -48.00 -13.12 8.53
N ARG A 128 -48.89 -13.43 7.58
CA ARG A 128 -48.51 -13.63 6.16
C ARG A 128 -47.89 -12.37 5.55
N GLN A 129 -48.41 -11.20 5.91
CA GLN A 129 -47.84 -9.94 5.46
C GLN A 129 -46.41 -9.76 6.01
N GLY A 130 -46.20 -10.02 7.30
CA GLY A 130 -44.89 -9.99 7.94
C GLY A 130 -43.89 -10.97 7.32
N GLU A 131 -44.31 -12.21 7.06
CA GLU A 131 -43.49 -13.21 6.36
C GLU A 131 -43.03 -12.70 5.00
N SER A 132 -43.93 -12.12 4.19
CA SER A 132 -43.58 -11.54 2.89
C SER A 132 -42.61 -10.36 3.00
N GLU A 133 -42.71 -9.57 4.07
CA GLU A 133 -41.85 -8.41 4.27
C GLU A 133 -40.44 -8.81 4.69
N VAL A 134 -40.32 -9.85 5.51
CA VAL A 134 -39.04 -10.45 5.92
C VAL A 134 -38.37 -11.13 4.72
N GLU A 135 -39.10 -11.94 3.96
CA GLU A 135 -38.58 -12.58 2.75
C GLU A 135 -38.11 -11.54 1.71
N ALA A 136 -38.87 -10.46 1.52
CA ALA A 136 -38.47 -9.36 0.65
C ALA A 136 -37.22 -8.61 1.17
N ALA A 137 -37.03 -8.52 2.49
CA ALA A 137 -35.85 -7.92 3.10
C ALA A 137 -34.61 -8.81 2.91
N ASP A 138 -34.76 -10.12 3.09
CA ASP A 138 -33.69 -11.12 2.95
C ASP A 138 -33.25 -11.31 1.50
N SER A 139 -34.17 -11.15 0.52
CA SER A 139 -33.85 -11.21 -0.91
C SER A 139 -32.92 -10.08 -1.40
N GLY A 140 -32.70 -9.03 -0.59
CA GLY A 140 -31.85 -7.88 -0.94
C GLY A 140 -32.44 -6.93 -1.99
N LEU A 141 -33.53 -7.31 -2.68
CA LEU A 141 -34.18 -6.51 -3.71
C LEU A 141 -34.75 -5.20 -3.18
N LYS A 142 -35.30 -5.17 -1.96
CA LYS A 142 -35.79 -3.93 -1.31
C LYS A 142 -34.68 -2.88 -1.13
N LYS A 143 -33.44 -3.32 -0.86
CA LYS A 143 -32.27 -2.44 -0.67
C LYS A 143 -31.79 -1.86 -2.02
N LEU A 144 -31.86 -2.64 -3.09
CA LEU A 144 -31.54 -2.19 -4.46
C LEU A 144 -32.60 -1.25 -5.01
N MET A 145 -33.90 -1.54 -4.81
CA MET A 145 -35.01 -0.73 -5.31
C MET A 145 -35.05 0.67 -4.68
N ARG A 146 -34.68 0.79 -3.40
CA ARG A 146 -34.56 2.08 -2.69
C ARG A 146 -33.35 2.91 -3.13
N MET A 147 -32.40 2.34 -3.86
CA MET A 147 -31.25 3.05 -4.43
C MET A 147 -31.54 3.60 -5.85
N VAL A 148 -32.55 3.04 -6.54
CA VAL A 148 -32.85 3.33 -7.95
C VAL A 148 -34.02 4.33 -8.10
N ILE A 149 -34.82 4.54 -7.06
CA ILE A 149 -35.90 5.54 -7.07
C ILE A 149 -35.54 6.63 -6.03
N PRO A 150 -35.25 7.88 -6.45
CA PRO A 150 -35.01 9.00 -5.55
C PRO A 150 -36.26 9.38 -4.74
#